data_AF-A0A081PLX7-F1
#
_entry.id   AF-A0A081PLX7-F1
#
_cell.length_a   1.000
_cell.length_b   1.000
_cell.length_c   1.000
_cell.angle_alpha   90.00
_cell.angle_beta   90.00
_cell.angle_gamma   90.00
#
_symmetry.space_group_name_H-M   'P 1'
#
loop_
_entity.id
_entity.type
_entity.pdbx_description
1 polymer ?
#
loop_
_entity_poly.entity_id
_entity_poly.type
_entity_poly.pdbx_seq_one_letter_code
_entity_poly.pdbx_strand_id
1 'polypeptide(L)'
;MPYYDMAESLREEKYLHQLITDLEKNRMDDTEYINETLLSDEIERIKKAGTRHILIFGKHAEIYISVQTRLILHLDIRLIDHLRTLKARYSVAYQQKDLILQCELLHDELLRLVCFYEQLIDTMIK
;
A
#
# COMPACT_ATOMS: atom_id res chain seq x y z
N MET A 1 -6.42 8.07 -24.58
CA MET A 1 -6.01 6.90 -25.40
C MET A 1 -5.98 5.77 -24.41
N PRO A 2 -6.97 4.87 -24.36
CA PRO A 2 -7.34 4.21 -23.11
C PRO A 2 -6.20 3.39 -22.48
N TYR A 3 -5.37 2.74 -23.30
CA TYR A 3 -4.21 1.98 -22.83
C TYR A 3 -3.05 2.84 -22.29
N TYR A 4 -2.93 4.10 -22.72
CA TYR A 4 -1.96 5.05 -22.17
C TYR A 4 -2.36 5.48 -20.76
N ASP A 5 -3.65 5.79 -20.59
CA ASP A 5 -4.24 6.18 -19.31
C ASP A 5 -4.09 5.04 -18.27
N MET A 6 -4.29 3.79 -18.72
CA MET A 6 -4.07 2.59 -17.90
C MET A 6 -2.59 2.36 -17.56
N ALA A 7 -1.66 2.66 -18.47
CA ALA A 7 -0.22 2.52 -18.24
C ALA A 7 0.37 3.60 -17.31
N GLU A 8 -0.18 4.81 -17.35
CA GLU A 8 0.16 5.86 -16.38
C GLU A 8 -0.31 5.50 -14.98
N SER A 9 -1.53 4.98 -14.85
CA SER A 9 -2.06 4.60 -13.54
C SER A 9 -1.42 3.36 -12.93
N LEU A 10 -0.71 2.53 -13.71
CA LEU A 10 0.14 1.45 -13.18
C LEU A 10 1.40 1.96 -12.45
N ARG A 11 1.65 3.27 -12.44
CA ARG A 11 2.81 3.89 -11.78
C ARG A 11 2.44 4.65 -10.51
N GLU A 12 1.22 4.48 -10.02
CA GLU A 12 0.64 5.42 -9.06
C GLU A 12 0.98 5.14 -7.59
N GLU A 13 1.61 4.04 -7.18
CA GLU A 13 1.83 3.74 -5.74
C GLU A 13 3.17 4.29 -5.20
N LYS A 14 3.67 5.40 -5.76
CA LYS A 14 4.99 5.96 -5.41
C LYS A 14 5.11 6.31 -3.93
N TYR A 15 4.04 6.83 -3.32
CA TYR A 15 4.07 7.26 -1.92
C TYR A 15 4.15 6.07 -0.95
N LEU A 16 3.34 5.02 -1.15
CA LEU A 16 3.42 3.80 -0.34
C LEU A 16 4.80 3.13 -0.45
N HIS A 17 5.37 3.09 -1.65
CA HIS A 17 6.70 2.55 -1.86
C HIS A 17 7.80 3.39 -1.18
N GLN A 18 7.69 4.72 -1.24
CA GLN A 18 8.58 5.64 -0.54
C GLN A 18 8.50 5.44 0.97
N LEU A 19 7.30 5.43 1.56
CA LEU A 19 7.09 5.19 2.99
C LEU A 19 7.76 3.91 3.48
N ILE A 20 7.54 2.78 2.81
CA ILE A 20 8.17 1.51 3.18
C ILE A 20 9.70 1.56 3.03
N THR A 21 10.19 2.24 1.99
CA THR A 21 11.64 2.39 1.77
C THR A 21 12.28 3.28 2.83
N ASP A 22 11.59 4.32 3.29
CA ASP A 22 12.07 5.25 4.31
C ASP A 22 12.04 4.62 5.71
N LEU A 23 11.00 3.83 6.00
CA LEU A 23 10.93 2.94 7.17
C LEU A 23 12.10 1.94 7.18
N GLU A 24 12.34 1.22 6.08
CA GLU A 24 13.44 0.25 5.98
C GLU A 24 14.82 0.87 6.23
N LYS A 25 15.02 2.12 5.81
CA LYS A 25 16.29 2.83 6.00
C LYS A 25 16.43 3.45 7.40
N ASN A 26 15.43 3.31 8.28
CA ASN A 26 15.30 4.03 9.54
C ASN A 26 15.56 5.54 9.36
N ARG A 27 15.11 6.10 8.22
CA ARG A 27 15.33 7.50 7.85
C ARG A 27 14.20 8.41 8.27
N MET A 28 13.15 7.87 8.87
CA MET A 28 12.13 8.69 9.49
C MET A 28 12.77 9.37 10.70
N ASP A 29 13.11 10.65 10.55
CA ASP A 29 13.43 11.50 11.70
C ASP A 29 12.25 11.46 12.68
N ASP A 30 12.48 11.67 13.98
CA ASP A 30 11.44 11.69 15.02
C ASP A 30 10.29 12.67 14.73
N THR A 31 10.38 13.51 13.70
CA THR A 31 9.35 14.44 13.24
C THR A 31 8.56 13.98 12.00
N GLU A 32 9.03 12.97 11.25
CA GLU A 32 8.31 12.37 10.12
C GLU A 32 7.49 11.17 10.61
N TYR A 33 6.46 11.45 11.42
CA TYR A 33 5.46 10.44 11.69
C TYR A 33 4.74 10.07 10.38
N ILE A 34 4.28 8.82 10.25
CA ILE A 34 3.29 8.48 9.21
C ILE A 34 2.12 9.44 9.40
N ASN A 35 1.99 10.41 8.50
CA ASN A 35 0.88 11.33 8.53
C ASN A 35 -0.35 10.51 8.11
N GLU A 36 -1.12 10.07 9.11
CA GLU A 36 -2.31 9.24 8.92
C GLU A 36 -3.27 9.85 7.89
N THR A 37 -3.33 11.18 7.83
CA THR A 37 -4.12 11.91 6.83
C THR A 37 -3.60 11.66 5.42
N LEU A 38 -2.29 11.85 5.19
CA LEU A 38 -1.67 11.62 3.88
C LEU A 38 -1.75 10.14 3.46
N LEU A 39 -1.58 9.21 4.40
CA LEU A 39 -1.73 7.78 4.13
C LEU A 39 -3.17 7.44 3.74
N SER A 40 -4.14 7.95 4.50
CA SER A 40 -5.56 7.74 4.22
C SER A 40 -5.96 8.32 2.87
N ASP A 41 -5.50 9.54 2.56
CA ASP A 41 -5.74 10.21 1.28
C ASP A 41 -5.16 9.41 0.11
N GLU A 42 -3.94 8.86 0.27
CA GLU A 42 -3.31 8.03 -0.76
C GLU A 42 -4.08 6.73 -0.98
N ILE A 43 -4.49 6.05 0.10
CA ILE A 43 -5.29 4.83 0.01
C ILE A 43 -6.63 5.11 -0.68
N GLU A 44 -7.29 6.22 -0.33
CA GLU A 44 -8.54 6.62 -0.98
C GLU A 44 -8.32 6.93 -2.47
N ARG A 45 -7.21 7.60 -2.81
CA ARG A 45 -6.82 7.87 -4.20
C ARG A 45 -6.63 6.57 -5.00
N ILE A 46 -5.93 5.59 -4.44
CA ILE A 46 -5.72 4.27 -5.08
C ILE A 46 -7.06 3.55 -5.26
N LYS A 47 -7.93 3.53 -4.25
CA LYS A 47 -9.26 2.92 -4.33
C LYS A 47 -10.13 3.58 -5.42
N LYS A 48 -10.11 4.92 -5.50
CA LYS A 48 -10.82 5.69 -6.55
C LYS A 48 -10.28 5.38 -7.93
N ALA A 49 -8.96 5.28 -8.10
CA ALA A 49 -8.32 4.91 -9.36
C ALA A 49 -8.73 3.49 -9.80
N GLY A 50 -8.62 2.51 -8.92
CA GLY A 50 -9.05 1.13 -9.18
C GLY A 50 -10.51 1.02 -9.62
N THR A 51 -11.42 1.68 -8.89
CA THR A 51 -12.86 1.72 -9.24
C THR A 51 -13.09 2.37 -10.60
N ARG A 52 -12.41 3.48 -10.88
CA ARG A 52 -12.52 4.19 -12.16
C ARG A 52 -12.03 3.33 -13.32
N HIS A 53 -10.95 2.57 -13.16
CA HIS A 53 -10.47 1.68 -14.21
C HIS A 53 -11.47 0.59 -14.55
N ILE A 54 -12.18 0.05 -13.56
CA ILE A 54 -13.25 -0.92 -13.82
C ILE A 54 -14.36 -0.29 -14.66
N LEU A 55 -14.79 0.92 -14.31
CA LEU A 55 -15.85 1.62 -15.05
C LEU A 55 -15.46 1.91 -16.51
N ILE A 56 -14.20 2.27 -16.76
CA ILE A 56 -13.72 2.66 -18.10
C ILE A 56 -13.35 1.44 -18.96
N PHE A 57 -12.70 0.43 -18.36
CA PHE A 57 -12.06 -0.66 -19.09
C PHE A 57 -12.77 -2.01 -18.94
N GLY A 58 -13.76 -2.11 -18.05
CA GLY A 58 -14.51 -3.34 -17.78
C GLY A 58 -13.57 -4.51 -17.52
N LYS A 59 -13.81 -5.64 -18.20
CA LYS A 59 -12.99 -6.86 -18.10
C LYS A 59 -11.49 -6.64 -18.30
N HIS A 60 -11.08 -5.65 -19.09
CA HIS A 60 -9.65 -5.38 -19.31
C HIS A 60 -8.96 -4.80 -18.06
N ALA A 61 -9.70 -4.26 -17.09
CA ALA A 61 -9.16 -3.78 -15.81
C ALA A 61 -8.61 -4.92 -14.94
N GLU A 62 -8.95 -6.19 -15.21
CA GLU A 62 -8.48 -7.35 -14.47
C GLU A 62 -6.95 -7.43 -14.43
N ILE A 63 -6.28 -7.09 -15.53
CA ILE A 63 -4.81 -7.08 -15.61
C ILE A 63 -4.25 -5.99 -14.70
N TYR A 64 -4.84 -4.79 -14.72
CA TYR A 64 -4.44 -3.70 -13.84
C TYR A 64 -4.58 -4.09 -12.38
N ILE A 65 -5.76 -4.57 -12.01
CA ILE A 65 -6.06 -4.95 -10.63
C ILE A 65 -5.12 -6.06 -10.16
N SER A 66 -4.90 -7.10 -10.96
CA SER A 66 -3.99 -8.20 -10.63
C SER A 66 -2.56 -7.71 -10.40
N VAL A 67 -2.07 -6.80 -11.24
CA VAL A 67 -0.74 -6.19 -11.05
C VAL A 67 -0.71 -5.38 -9.75
N GLN A 68 -1.76 -4.61 -9.47
CA GLN A 68 -1.83 -3.79 -8.27
C GLN A 68 -1.88 -4.60 -6.98
N THR A 69 -2.73 -5.62 -6.93
CA THR A 69 -2.78 -6.55 -5.80
C THR A 69 -1.42 -7.16 -5.54
N ARG A 70 -0.69 -7.57 -6.60
CA ARG A 70 0.65 -8.15 -6.47
C ARG A 70 1.67 -7.17 -5.92
N LEU A 71 1.64 -5.91 -6.37
CA LEU A 71 2.53 -4.86 -5.88
C LEU A 71 2.28 -4.59 -4.39
N ILE A 72 1.02 -4.46 -3.99
CA ILE A 72 0.64 -4.22 -2.59
C ILE A 72 1.04 -5.40 -1.70
N LEU A 73 0.81 -6.64 -2.14
CA LEU A 73 1.27 -7.83 -1.42
C LEU A 73 2.79 -7.87 -1.28
N HIS A 74 3.54 -7.45 -2.30
CA HIS A 74 4.99 -7.39 -2.20
C HIS A 74 5.47 -6.34 -1.19
N LEU A 75 4.80 -5.17 -1.16
CA LEU A 75 5.03 -4.13 -0.17
C LEU A 75 4.72 -4.63 1.25
N ASP A 76 3.62 -5.35 1.41
CA ASP A 76 3.19 -5.95 2.67
C ASP A 76 4.23 -6.94 3.22
N ILE A 77 4.72 -7.87 2.38
CA ILE A 77 5.75 -8.84 2.77
C ILE A 77 7.02 -8.12 3.27
N ARG A 78 7.47 -7.09 2.54
CA ARG A 78 8.65 -6.30 2.95
C ARG A 78 8.44 -5.63 4.31
N LEU A 79 7.25 -5.07 4.53
CA LEU A 79 6.88 -4.44 5.79
C LEU A 79 6.86 -5.45 6.95
N ILE A 80 6.34 -6.67 6.73
CA ILE A 80 6.35 -7.75 7.72
C ILE A 80 7.79 -8.16 8.08
N ASP A 81 8.67 -8.33 7.10
CA ASP A 81 10.07 -8.68 7.35
C ASP A 81 10.80 -7.57 8.11
N HIS A 82 10.48 -6.31 7.82
CA HIS A 82 10.98 -5.18 8.58
C HIS A 82 10.46 -5.18 10.02
N LEU A 83 9.15 -5.38 10.24
CA LEU A 83 8.52 -5.51 11.55
C LEU A 83 9.16 -6.61 12.40
N ARG A 84 9.42 -7.79 11.81
CA ARG A 84 10.10 -8.90 12.49
C ARG A 84 11.50 -8.50 12.92
N THR A 85 12.23 -7.82 12.04
CA THR A 85 13.59 -7.35 12.32
C THR A 85 13.60 -6.28 13.41
N LEU A 86 12.67 -5.33 13.37
CA LEU A 86 12.51 -4.29 14.40
C LEU A 86 12.19 -4.92 15.76
N LYS A 87 11.17 -5.80 15.83
CA LYS A 87 10.77 -6.49 17.06
C LYS A 87 11.91 -7.35 17.64
N ALA A 88 12.72 -7.98 16.79
CA ALA A 88 13.88 -8.75 17.22
C ALA A 88 15.04 -7.87 17.73
N ARG A 89 15.28 -6.70 17.12
CA ARG A 89 16.37 -5.79 17.49
C ARG A 89 16.07 -4.90 18.70
N TYR A 90 14.81 -4.56 18.92
CA TYR A 90 14.42 -3.46 19.80
C TYR A 90 13.53 -3.89 20.97
N SER A 91 13.77 -5.08 21.54
CA SER A 91 12.94 -5.66 22.60
C SER A 91 12.83 -4.83 23.90
N VAL A 92 13.50 -3.67 24.02
CA VAL A 92 13.62 -2.94 25.31
C VAL A 92 13.47 -1.40 25.22
N ALA A 93 13.58 -0.74 24.07
CA ALA A 93 13.60 0.73 24.01
C ALA A 93 12.21 1.37 23.79
N TYR A 94 11.76 2.20 24.72
CA TYR A 94 10.42 2.82 24.72
C TYR A 94 10.17 3.74 23.49
N GLN A 95 11.22 4.43 23.00
CA GLN A 95 11.13 5.33 21.83
C GLN A 95 10.82 4.62 20.50
N GLN A 96 10.93 3.28 20.44
CA GLN A 96 10.74 2.53 19.21
C GLN A 96 9.42 1.76 19.16
N LYS A 97 8.60 1.86 20.21
CA LYS A 97 7.23 1.33 20.21
C LYS A 97 6.35 2.02 19.18
N ASP A 98 6.53 3.33 19.02
CA ASP A 98 5.73 4.12 18.09
C ASP A 98 6.02 3.74 16.63
N LEU A 99 7.29 3.45 16.29
CA LEU A 99 7.68 2.95 14.97
C LEU A 99 7.08 1.57 14.67
N ILE A 100 7.07 0.68 15.67
CA ILE A 100 6.44 -0.65 15.53
C ILE A 100 4.94 -0.49 15.32
N LEU A 101 4.27 0.35 16.12
CA LEU A 101 2.84 0.64 15.97
C LEU A 101 2.52 1.20 14.59
N GLN A 102 3.34 2.13 14.09
CA GLN A 102 3.17 2.71 12.75
C GLN A 102 3.30 1.67 11.64
N CYS A 103 4.29 0.78 11.74
CA CYS A 103 4.43 -0.32 10.80
C CYS A 103 3.23 -1.29 10.87
N GLU A 104 2.68 -1.53 12.07
CA GLU A 104 1.46 -2.35 12.23
C GLU A 104 0.23 -1.68 11.61
N LEU A 105 0.04 -0.36 11.81
CA LEU A 105 -1.05 0.40 11.18
C LEU A 105 -0.94 0.35 9.65
N LEU A 106 0.27 0.53 9.11
CA LEU A 106 0.49 0.47 7.66
C LEU A 106 0.23 -0.94 7.11
N HIS A 107 0.61 -1.98 7.84
CA HIS A 107 0.32 -3.37 7.49
C HIS A 107 -1.19 -3.63 7.38
N ASP A 108 -1.96 -3.22 8.40
CA ASP A 108 -3.41 -3.37 8.40
C ASP A 108 -4.07 -2.64 7.22
N GLU A 109 -3.60 -1.44 6.89
CA GLU A 109 -4.11 -0.67 5.75
C GLU A 109 -3.78 -1.31 4.39
N LEU A 110 -2.57 -1.87 4.23
CA LEU A 110 -2.21 -2.60 3.01
C LEU A 110 -3.07 -3.85 2.84
N LEU A 111 -3.32 -4.61 3.91
CA LEU A 111 -4.21 -5.77 3.87
C LEU A 111 -5.64 -5.38 3.48
N ARG A 112 -6.18 -4.29 4.04
CA ARG A 112 -7.50 -3.76 3.65
C ARG A 112 -7.55 -3.40 2.16
N LEU A 113 -6.46 -2.88 1.62
CA LEU A 113 -6.37 -2.52 0.20
C LEU A 113 -6.29 -3.76 -0.71
N VAL A 114 -5.59 -4.82 -0.29
CA VAL A 114 -5.61 -6.12 -0.98
C VAL A 114 -7.03 -6.68 -1.03
N CYS A 115 -7.73 -6.74 0.12
CA CYS A 115 -9.09 -7.24 0.16
C CYS A 115 -10.04 -6.41 -0.71
N PHE A 116 -9.85 -5.09 -0.78
CA PHE A 116 -10.62 -4.23 -1.68
C PHE A 116 -10.44 -4.63 -3.16
N TYR A 117 -9.21 -4.87 -3.60
CA TYR A 117 -8.95 -5.28 -4.98
C TYR A 117 -9.48 -6.69 -5.30
N GLU A 118 -9.40 -7.63 -4.35
CA GLU A 118 -10.00 -8.96 -4.50
C GLU A 118 -11.53 -8.87 -4.66
N GLN A 119 -12.20 -8.06 -3.84
CA GLN A 119 -13.64 -7.82 -3.96
C GLN A 119 -14.01 -7.18 -5.29
N LEU A 120 -13.17 -6.27 -5.79
CA LEU A 120 -13.35 -5.66 -7.09
C LEU A 120 -13.30 -6.70 -8.23
N ILE A 121 -12.35 -7.63 -8.19
CA ILE A 121 -12.27 -8.74 -9.15
C ILE A 121 -13.56 -9.57 -9.10
N ASP A 122 -14.02 -9.93 -7.90
CA ASP A 122 -15.26 -10.71 -7.73
C ASP A 122 -16.49 -10.01 -8.31
N THR A 123 -16.58 -8.69 -8.19
CA THR A 123 -17.66 -7.91 -8.82
C THR A 123 -17.57 -7.84 -10.35
N MET A 124 -16.38 -8.03 -10.93
CA MET A 124 -16.22 -8.02 -12.40
C MET A 124 -16.54 -9.37 -13.06
N ILE A 125 -16.46 -10.47 -12.30
CA ILE A 125 -16.72 -11.84 -12.78
C ILE A 125 -18.23 -12.15 -12.82
N LYS A 126 -19.03 -11.45 -12.01
CA LYS A 126 -20.50 -11.57 -11.93
C LYS A 126 -21.21 -10.74 -13.00
#